data_AF-A0AA42YTQ6-F1
#
_entry.id   AF-A0AA42YTQ6-F1
#
_cell.length_a   1.000
_cell.length_b   1.000
_cell.length_c   1.000
_cell.angle_alpha   90.00
_cell.angle_beta   90.00
_cell.angle_gamma   90.00
#
_symmetry.space_group_name_H-M   'P 1'
#
loop_
_entity.id
_entity.type
_entity.pdbx_description
1 polymer ?
#
loop_
_entity_poly.entity_id
_entity_poly.type
_entity_poly.pdbx_seq_one_letter_code
_entity_poly.pdbx_strand_id
1 'polypeptide(L)'
;MIRLILLGLLSAAFFSATFILNRSMSLSGGHWVWSSSLRFFYMFFLLVILITINRGADYLRDVIKIFVKNSIFWLIAGSIGFGTFYSLLCYAADHAPGWVVAGTWQITVIATPIVLLLFKEKVPRYGVFFSFLIFFGILLIQFYNKESELAVKHILYGVIPVVI
;
A
#
# COMPACT_ATOMS: atom_id res chain seq x y z
N MET A 1 -4.86 -24.33 -8.10
CA MET A 1 -4.66 -23.10 -8.88
C MET A 1 -5.82 -22.12 -8.77
N ILE A 2 -7.04 -22.43 -9.25
CA ILE A 2 -8.19 -21.49 -9.26
C ILE A 2 -8.42 -20.76 -7.92
N ARG A 3 -8.40 -21.47 -6.78
CA ARG A 3 -8.54 -20.84 -5.44
C ARG A 3 -7.53 -19.72 -5.18
N LEU A 4 -6.28 -19.85 -5.61
CA LEU A 4 -5.23 -18.83 -5.43
C LEU A 4 -5.48 -17.62 -6.33
N ILE A 5 -5.94 -17.86 -7.57
CA ILE A 5 -6.33 -16.79 -8.51
C ILE A 5 -7.50 -16.00 -7.94
N LEU A 6 -8.54 -16.67 -7.43
CA LEU A 6 -9.70 -16.02 -6.80
C LEU A 6 -9.31 -15.21 -5.56
N LEU A 7 -8.45 -15.74 -4.68
CA LEU A 7 -7.95 -14.99 -3.52
C LEU A 7 -7.11 -13.77 -3.94
N GLY A 8 -6.29 -13.90 -4.99
CA GLY A 8 -5.53 -12.79 -5.56
C GLY A 8 -6.42 -11.70 -6.14
N LEU A 9 -7.43 -12.06 -6.94
CA LEU A 9 -8.42 -11.14 -7.50
C LEU A 9 -9.25 -10.44 -6.42
N LEU A 10 -9.70 -11.19 -5.40
CA LEU A 10 -10.44 -10.65 -4.27
C LEU A 10 -9.59 -9.64 -3.48
N SER A 11 -8.32 -9.98 -3.20
CA SER A 11 -7.36 -9.09 -2.56
C SER A 11 -7.12 -7.82 -3.38
N ALA A 12 -6.89 -7.95 -4.68
CA ALA A 12 -6.69 -6.82 -5.60
C ALA A 12 -7.93 -5.92 -5.69
N ALA A 13 -9.15 -6.50 -5.65
CA ALA A 13 -10.40 -5.74 -5.64
C ALA A 13 -10.56 -4.93 -4.34
N PHE A 14 -10.38 -5.56 -3.17
CA PHE A 14 -10.41 -4.85 -1.89
C PHE A 14 -9.32 -3.77 -1.80
N PHE A 15 -8.10 -4.07 -2.25
CA PHE A 15 -7.00 -3.12 -2.28
C PHE A 15 -7.33 -1.91 -3.18
N SER A 16 -7.83 -2.15 -4.39
CA SER A 16 -8.22 -1.09 -5.34
C SER A 16 -9.35 -0.22 -4.79
N ALA A 17 -10.34 -0.82 -4.11
CA ALA A 17 -11.42 -0.09 -3.46
C ALA A 17 -10.91 0.88 -2.37
N THR A 18 -9.75 0.62 -1.74
CA THR A 18 -9.22 1.54 -0.72
C THR A 18 -8.83 2.92 -1.27
N PHE A 19 -8.41 3.03 -2.54
CA PHE A 19 -8.12 4.33 -3.17
C PHE A 19 -9.39 5.14 -3.40
N ILE A 20 -10.47 4.47 -3.82
CA ILE A 20 -11.79 5.09 -4.02
C ILE A 20 -12.34 5.58 -2.67
N LEU A 21 -12.27 4.74 -1.63
CA LEU A 21 -12.69 5.11 -0.28
C LEU A 21 -11.84 6.24 0.32
N ASN A 22 -10.51 6.23 0.12
CA ASN A 22 -9.64 7.32 0.54
C ASN A 22 -10.02 8.64 -0.13
N ARG A 23 -10.26 8.64 -1.46
CA ARG A 23 -10.69 9.83 -2.17
C ARG A 23 -12.09 10.29 -1.75
N SER A 24 -13.00 9.37 -1.44
CA SER A 24 -14.35 9.70 -0.96
C SER A 24 -14.32 10.37 0.43
N MET A 25 -13.50 9.87 1.37
CA MET A 25 -13.29 10.51 2.67
C MET A 25 -12.68 11.92 2.53
N SER A 26 -11.68 12.06 1.66
CA SER A 26 -11.04 13.33 1.34
C SER A 26 -12.02 14.36 0.79
N LEU A 27 -12.81 13.98 -0.22
CA LEU A 27 -13.86 14.83 -0.81
C LEU A 27 -14.98 15.19 0.19
N SER A 28 -15.13 14.43 1.27
CA SER A 28 -16.06 14.72 2.38
C SER A 28 -15.47 15.65 3.44
N GLY A 29 -14.27 16.21 3.22
CA GLY A 29 -13.55 17.08 4.17
C GLY A 29 -12.75 16.32 5.23
N GLY A 30 -12.58 15.00 5.10
CA GLY A 30 -11.80 14.19 6.04
C GLY A 30 -10.30 14.37 5.84
N HIS A 31 -9.60 14.88 6.86
CA HIS A 31 -8.15 15.12 6.82
C HIS A 31 -7.32 13.82 6.73
N TRP A 32 -6.38 13.73 5.78
CA TRP A 32 -5.55 12.54 5.53
C TRP A 32 -4.92 11.89 6.77
N VAL A 33 -4.49 12.67 7.78
CA VAL A 33 -3.92 12.15 9.04
C VAL A 33 -4.91 11.20 9.74
N TRP A 34 -6.18 11.57 9.86
CA TRP A 34 -7.20 10.71 10.47
C TRP A 34 -7.46 9.46 9.63
N SER A 35 -7.56 9.61 8.30
CA SER A 35 -7.69 8.49 7.35
C SER A 35 -6.52 7.50 7.43
N SER A 36 -5.31 7.99 7.71
CA SER A 36 -4.11 7.15 7.89
C SER A 36 -4.10 6.43 9.24
N SER A 37 -4.34 7.16 10.33
CA SER A 37 -4.20 6.66 11.71
C SER A 37 -5.34 5.71 12.09
N LEU A 38 -6.59 6.08 11.79
CA LEU A 38 -7.78 5.29 12.15
C LEU A 38 -7.80 3.94 11.43
N ARG A 39 -7.22 3.85 10.23
CA ARG A 39 -7.17 2.59 9.49
C ARG A 39 -6.24 1.57 10.15
N PHE A 40 -5.08 1.99 10.66
CA PHE A 40 -4.20 1.12 11.44
C PHE A 40 -4.78 0.81 12.83
N PHE A 41 -5.44 1.77 13.48
CA PHE A 41 -6.14 1.55 14.74
C PHE A 41 -7.25 0.48 14.61
N TYR A 42 -8.08 0.58 13.57
CA TYR A 42 -9.07 -0.45 13.22
C TYR A 42 -8.43 -1.80 12.89
N MET A 43 -7.37 -1.81 12.08
CA MET A 43 -6.65 -3.04 11.72
C MET A 43 -6.03 -3.73 12.94
N PHE A 44 -5.55 -2.97 13.93
CA PHE A 44 -5.05 -3.51 15.19
C PHE A 44 -6.12 -4.33 15.93
N PHE A 45 -7.34 -3.81 16.10
CA PHE A 45 -8.43 -4.57 16.73
C PHE A 45 -8.83 -5.80 15.91
N LEU A 46 -8.92 -5.68 14.58
CA LEU A 46 -9.17 -6.84 13.71
C LEU A 46 -8.12 -7.93 13.92
N LEU A 47 -6.83 -7.57 13.93
CA LEU A 47 -5.74 -8.53 14.10
C LEU A 47 -5.78 -9.17 15.50
N VAL A 48 -6.02 -8.40 16.56
CA VAL A 48 -6.18 -8.94 17.93
C VAL A 48 -7.34 -9.95 18.00
N ILE A 49 -8.50 -9.62 17.43
CA ILE A 49 -9.67 -10.49 17.38
C ILE A 49 -9.38 -11.76 16.56
N LEU A 50 -8.86 -11.60 15.34
CA LEU A 50 -8.56 -12.71 14.44
C LEU A 50 -7.49 -13.65 15.00
N ILE A 51 -6.43 -13.12 15.63
CA ILE A 51 -5.41 -13.95 16.29
C ILE A 51 -6.03 -14.70 17.47
N THR A 52 -6.82 -14.04 18.31
CA THR A 52 -7.45 -14.66 19.48
C THR A 52 -8.41 -15.78 19.08
N ILE A 53 -9.26 -15.56 18.06
CA ILE A 53 -10.22 -16.57 17.59
C ILE A 53 -9.51 -17.76 16.92
N ASN A 54 -8.47 -17.53 16.11
CA ASN A 54 -7.83 -18.60 15.33
C ASN A 54 -6.69 -19.32 16.07
N ARG A 55 -6.08 -18.71 17.10
CA ARG A 55 -4.88 -19.23 17.80
C ARG A 55 -4.96 -19.20 19.32
N GLY A 56 -6.00 -18.61 19.91
CA GLY A 56 -6.17 -18.49 21.36
C GLY A 56 -5.42 -17.32 21.99
N ALA A 57 -5.78 -17.01 23.24
CA ALA A 57 -5.23 -15.87 23.99
C ALA A 57 -3.74 -16.04 24.36
N ASP A 58 -3.26 -17.26 24.56
CA ASP A 58 -1.85 -17.51 24.92
C ASP A 58 -0.90 -17.23 23.76
N TYR A 59 -1.30 -17.57 22.53
CA TYR A 59 -0.54 -17.18 21.34
C TYR A 59 -0.46 -15.66 21.19
N LEU A 60 -1.56 -14.94 21.46
CA LEU A 60 -1.55 -13.46 21.47
C LEU A 60 -0.59 -12.92 22.55
N ARG A 61 -0.58 -13.50 23.75
CA ARG A 61 0.37 -13.13 24.82
C ARG A 61 1.82 -13.31 24.37
N ASP A 62 2.14 -14.39 23.67
CA ASP A 62 3.50 -14.65 23.18
C ASP A 62 3.92 -13.69 22.05
N VAL A 63 3.01 -13.36 21.13
CA VAL A 63 3.22 -12.29 20.13
C VAL A 63 3.51 -10.96 20.82
N ILE A 64 2.75 -10.60 21.87
CA ILE A 64 2.97 -9.37 22.64
C ILE A 64 4.33 -9.41 23.36
N LYS A 65 4.73 -10.52 23.98
CA LYS A 65 6.07 -10.66 24.61
C LYS A 65 7.19 -10.45 23.59
N ILE A 66 7.09 -11.06 22.40
CA ILE A 66 8.08 -10.94 21.31
C ILE A 66 8.14 -9.49 20.80
N PHE A 67 6.99 -8.84 20.66
CA PHE A 67 6.90 -7.44 20.25
C PHE A 67 7.56 -6.52 21.29
N VAL A 68 7.18 -6.61 22.57
CA VAL A 68 7.73 -5.78 23.65
C VAL A 68 9.25 -5.94 23.77
N LYS A 69 9.75 -7.18 23.72
CA LYS A 69 11.19 -7.50 23.78
C LYS A 69 12.01 -6.83 22.67
N ASN A 70 11.43 -6.58 21.50
CA ASN A 70 12.11 -6.00 20.34
C ASN A 70 11.40 -4.73 19.85
N SER A 71 10.75 -4.00 20.77
CA SER A 71 9.80 -2.92 20.46
C SER A 71 10.38 -1.83 19.57
N ILE A 72 11.62 -1.39 19.82
CA ILE A 72 12.32 -0.39 19.00
C ILE A 72 12.43 -0.84 17.54
N PHE A 73 12.86 -2.09 17.30
CA PHE A 73 12.99 -2.64 15.95
C PHE A 73 11.64 -2.71 15.23
N TRP A 74 10.61 -3.25 15.89
CA TRP A 74 9.28 -3.38 15.28
C TRP A 74 8.60 -2.03 15.04
N LEU A 75 8.75 -1.07 15.96
CA LEU A 75 8.21 0.27 15.78
C LEU A 75 8.92 1.02 14.65
N ILE A 76 10.24 0.95 14.54
CA ILE A 76 10.98 1.61 13.46
C ILE A 76 10.66 0.94 12.11
N ALA A 77 10.81 -0.38 12.00
CA ALA A 77 10.54 -1.10 10.74
C ALA A 77 9.08 -0.95 10.29
N GLY A 78 8.12 -1.01 11.23
CA GLY A 78 6.70 -0.78 10.96
C GLY A 78 6.38 0.67 10.59
N SER A 79 7.02 1.66 11.23
CA SER A 79 6.83 3.07 10.91
C SER A 79 7.42 3.44 9.54
N ILE A 80 8.51 2.81 9.13
CA ILE A 80 9.06 2.99 7.78
C ILE A 80 8.13 2.29 6.75
N GLY A 81 7.92 0.98 6.88
CA GLY A 81 7.24 0.17 5.86
C GLY A 81 5.73 0.36 5.75
N PHE A 82 5.04 0.72 6.85
CA PHE A 82 3.59 0.92 6.86
C PHE A 82 3.19 2.35 7.24
N GLY A 83 3.78 2.92 8.30
CA GLY A 83 3.40 4.25 8.79
C GLY A 83 3.63 5.35 7.76
N THR A 84 4.89 5.52 7.34
CA THR A 84 5.34 6.53 6.38
C THR A 84 4.63 6.32 5.05
N PHE A 85 4.85 5.15 4.43
CA PHE A 85 4.24 4.74 3.17
C PHE A 85 2.72 5.02 3.12
N TYR A 86 1.95 4.56 4.10
CA TYR A 86 0.49 4.74 4.07
C TYR A 86 0.05 6.16 4.39
N SER A 87 0.77 6.89 5.24
CA SER A 87 0.50 8.30 5.53
C SER A 87 0.69 9.18 4.28
N LEU A 88 1.75 8.93 3.50
CA LEU A 88 2.03 9.62 2.24
C LEU A 88 1.02 9.24 1.15
N LEU A 89 0.55 7.99 1.11
CA LEU A 89 -0.51 7.55 0.21
C LEU A 89 -1.86 8.20 0.54
N CYS A 90 -2.18 8.41 1.83
CA CYS A 90 -3.33 9.22 2.25
C CYS A 90 -3.16 10.70 1.88
N TYR A 91 -1.98 11.29 2.10
CA TYR A 91 -1.68 12.67 1.70
C TYR A 91 -1.84 12.87 0.18
N ALA A 92 -1.34 11.92 -0.62
CA ALA A 92 -1.47 11.94 -2.08
C ALA A 92 -2.94 11.84 -2.55
N ALA A 93 -3.78 11.10 -1.82
CA ALA A 93 -5.21 10.98 -2.13
C ALA A 93 -6.01 12.28 -1.88
N ASP A 94 -5.49 13.21 -1.07
CA ASP A 94 -6.06 14.56 -0.93
C ASP A 94 -5.70 15.45 -2.14
N HIS A 95 -4.47 15.33 -2.65
CA HIS A 95 -3.91 16.25 -3.65
C HIS A 95 -3.96 15.75 -5.10
N ALA A 96 -4.30 14.48 -5.34
CA ALA A 96 -4.39 13.89 -6.67
C ALA A 96 -5.60 12.95 -6.82
N PRO A 97 -6.13 12.77 -8.05
CA PRO A 97 -7.18 11.80 -8.31
C PRO A 97 -6.75 10.37 -7.97
N GLY A 98 -7.72 9.54 -7.56
CA GLY A 98 -7.46 8.16 -7.15
C GLY A 98 -6.75 7.30 -8.21
N TRP A 99 -6.97 7.57 -9.51
CA TRP A 99 -6.27 6.88 -10.61
C TRP A 99 -4.80 7.29 -10.77
N VAL A 100 -4.42 8.51 -10.39
CA VAL A 100 -3.02 8.95 -10.37
C VAL A 100 -2.30 8.23 -9.23
N VAL A 101 -2.85 8.29 -8.02
CA VAL A 101 -2.30 7.64 -6.82
C VAL A 101 -2.19 6.11 -7.01
N ALA A 102 -3.28 5.47 -7.45
CA ALA A 102 -3.31 4.03 -7.67
C ALA A 102 -2.38 3.57 -8.80
N GLY A 103 -2.20 4.39 -9.84
CA GLY A 103 -1.24 4.14 -10.92
C GLY A 103 0.21 4.29 -10.46
N THR A 104 0.55 5.39 -9.78
CA THR A 104 1.90 5.61 -9.25
C THR A 104 2.33 4.51 -8.29
N TRP A 105 1.42 4.03 -7.43
CA TRP A 105 1.71 2.97 -6.47
C TRP A 105 2.23 1.68 -7.12
N GLN A 106 1.86 1.40 -8.36
CA GLN A 106 2.30 0.22 -9.10
C GLN A 106 3.82 0.22 -9.43
N ILE A 107 4.56 1.29 -9.14
CA ILE A 107 6.02 1.27 -9.14
C ILE A 107 6.58 0.17 -8.21
N THR A 108 5.84 -0.20 -7.16
CA THR A 108 6.12 -1.34 -6.28
C THR A 108 6.25 -2.69 -7.00
N VAL A 109 5.58 -2.84 -8.15
CA VAL A 109 5.69 -4.04 -9.01
C VAL A 109 7.09 -4.18 -9.60
N ILE A 110 7.73 -3.06 -9.99
CA ILE A 110 9.14 -3.05 -10.43
C ILE A 110 10.12 -3.08 -9.25
N ALA A 111 9.78 -2.44 -8.12
CA ALA A 111 10.61 -2.46 -6.92
C ALA A 111 10.79 -3.90 -6.37
N THR A 112 9.77 -4.75 -6.48
CA THR A 112 9.79 -6.12 -5.93
C THR A 112 10.94 -6.99 -6.47
N PRO A 113 11.15 -7.13 -7.80
CA PRO A 113 12.37 -7.73 -8.35
C PRO A 113 13.69 -7.16 -7.83
N ILE A 114 13.79 -5.84 -7.65
CA ILE A 114 15.02 -5.17 -7.17
C ILE A 114 15.29 -5.57 -5.72
N VAL A 115 14.27 -5.53 -4.86
CA VAL A 115 14.36 -5.93 -3.45
C VAL A 115 14.75 -7.41 -3.32
N LEU A 116 14.20 -8.30 -4.15
CA LEU A 116 14.61 -9.71 -4.16
C LEU A 116 16.09 -9.89 -4.53
N LEU A 117 16.62 -9.14 -5.52
CA LEU A 117 18.05 -9.17 -5.85
C LEU A 117 18.92 -8.67 -4.70
N LEU A 118 18.50 -7.64 -3.96
CA LEU A 118 19.21 -7.16 -2.77
C LEU A 118 19.28 -8.21 -1.66
N PHE A 119 18.22 -9.02 -1.49
CA PHE A 119 18.23 -10.20 -0.60
C PHE A 119 18.95 -11.42 -1.19
N LYS A 120 19.54 -11.31 -2.39
CA LYS A 120 20.21 -12.40 -3.13
C LYS A 120 19.26 -13.56 -3.51
N GLU A 121 17.96 -13.28 -3.57
CA GLU A 121 16.93 -14.24 -3.91
C GLU A 121 16.73 -14.41 -5.43
N LYS A 122 16.18 -15.56 -5.82
CA LYS A 122 15.93 -15.88 -7.24
C LYS A 122 14.76 -15.09 -7.79
N VAL A 123 15.02 -14.18 -8.74
CA VAL A 123 13.97 -13.44 -9.44
C VAL A 123 13.44 -14.24 -10.65
N PRO A 124 12.12 -14.52 -10.74
CA PRO A 124 11.53 -15.21 -11.90
C PRO A 124 11.55 -14.32 -13.16
N ARG A 125 12.21 -14.78 -14.23
CA ARG A 125 12.32 -14.03 -15.50
C ARG A 125 10.95 -13.65 -16.10
N TYR A 126 9.98 -14.56 -16.09
CA TYR A 126 8.61 -14.26 -16.52
C TYR A 126 7.93 -13.22 -15.62
N GLY A 127 8.18 -13.26 -14.31
CA GLY A 127 7.69 -12.25 -13.36
C GLY A 127 8.20 -10.85 -13.70
N VAL A 128 9.48 -10.71 -14.05
CA VAL A 128 10.07 -9.44 -14.50
C VAL A 128 9.42 -8.95 -15.79
N PHE A 129 9.25 -9.83 -16.79
CA PHE A 129 8.58 -9.46 -18.04
C PHE A 129 7.16 -8.94 -17.81
N PHE A 130 6.34 -9.66 -17.02
CA PHE A 130 4.99 -9.21 -16.69
C PHE A 130 4.99 -7.94 -15.82
N SER A 131 5.98 -7.74 -14.95
CA SER A 131 6.14 -6.51 -14.16
C SER A 131 6.35 -5.29 -15.04
N PHE A 132 7.24 -5.40 -16.06
CA PHE A 132 7.44 -4.35 -17.05
C PHE A 132 6.21 -4.13 -17.94
N LEU A 133 5.52 -5.20 -18.35
CA LEU A 133 4.30 -5.09 -19.16
C LEU A 133 3.18 -4.34 -18.41
N ILE A 134 2.97 -4.67 -17.13
CA ILE A 134 2.03 -3.98 -16.23
C ILE A 134 2.42 -2.49 -16.15
N PHE A 135 3.67 -2.20 -15.76
CA PHE A 135 4.16 -0.83 -15.61
C PHE A 135 4.06 0.00 -16.89
N PHE A 136 4.33 -0.59 -18.05
CA PHE A 136 4.14 0.07 -19.34
C PHE A 136 2.68 0.43 -19.60
N GLY A 137 1.73 -0.47 -19.31
CA GLY A 137 0.30 -0.18 -19.39
C GLY A 137 -0.13 0.97 -18.47
N ILE A 138 0.45 1.06 -17.27
CA ILE A 138 0.22 2.17 -16.33
C ILE A 138 0.77 3.49 -16.89
N LEU A 139 1.98 3.50 -17.46
CA LEU A 139 2.54 4.68 -18.10
C LEU A 139 1.61 5.20 -19.20
N LEU A 140 1.07 4.33 -20.06
CA LEU A 140 0.11 4.72 -21.11
C LEU A 140 -1.13 5.42 -20.52
N ILE A 141 -1.70 4.90 -19.43
CA ILE A 141 -2.85 5.51 -18.74
C ILE A 141 -2.50 6.91 -18.18
N GLN A 142 -1.30 7.09 -17.63
CA GLN A 142 -0.85 8.39 -17.09
C GLN A 142 -0.52 9.40 -18.21
N PHE A 143 0.01 8.94 -19.35
CA PHE A 143 0.29 9.81 -20.49
C PHE A 143 -0.99 10.29 -21.20
N TYR A 144 -2.02 9.45 -21.29
CA TYR A 144 -3.30 9.81 -21.90
C TYR A 144 -4.03 10.93 -21.15
N ASN A 145 -4.00 10.93 -19.81
CA ASN A 145 -4.78 11.85 -18.97
C ASN A 145 -4.06 13.18 -18.63
N LYS A 146 -3.16 13.68 -19.51
CA LYS A 146 -2.45 14.95 -19.27
C LYS A 146 -3.25 16.18 -19.68
N GLU A 147 -4.01 16.74 -18.74
CA GLU A 147 -4.34 18.18 -18.76
C GLU A 147 -3.13 18.99 -18.25
N SER A 148 -2.73 20.02 -18.99
CA SER A 148 -1.37 20.60 -18.88
C SER A 148 -1.12 21.43 -17.61
N GLU A 149 -2.14 22.08 -17.06
CA GLU A 149 -1.99 23.08 -15.99
C GLU A 149 -2.03 22.47 -14.57
N LEU A 150 -2.77 21.36 -14.40
CA LEU A 150 -2.85 20.59 -13.14
C LEU A 150 -1.69 19.60 -12.95
N ALA A 151 -0.97 19.27 -14.02
CA ALA A 151 0.06 18.23 -14.04
C ALA A 151 1.17 18.43 -12.97
N VAL A 152 1.69 19.66 -12.82
CA VAL A 152 2.82 19.93 -11.91
C VAL A 152 2.40 19.72 -10.44
N LYS A 153 1.20 20.17 -10.05
CA LYS A 153 0.68 19.99 -8.68
C LYS A 153 0.42 18.51 -8.37
N HIS A 154 -0.15 17.75 -9.31
CA HIS A 154 -0.38 16.32 -9.12
C HIS A 154 0.92 15.51 -9.09
N ILE A 155 1.96 15.91 -9.83
CA ILE A 155 3.29 15.29 -9.72
C ILE A 155 3.89 15.57 -8.33
N LEU A 156 3.93 16.84 -7.91
CA LEU A 156 4.60 17.24 -6.67
C LEU A 156 3.92 16.68 -5.42
N TYR A 157 2.59 16.71 -5.35
CA TYR A 157 1.83 16.33 -4.15
C TYR A 157 1.12 14.98 -4.24
N GLY A 158 1.04 14.37 -5.43
CA GLY A 158 0.44 13.05 -5.64
C GLY A 158 1.49 11.99 -5.95
N VAL A 159 2.31 12.20 -6.99
CA VAL A 159 3.27 11.20 -7.47
C VAL A 159 4.44 11.04 -6.51
N ILE A 160 5.13 12.13 -6.12
CA ILE A 160 6.32 12.05 -5.27
C ILE A 160 6.04 11.36 -3.91
N PRO A 161 4.98 11.70 -3.15
CA PRO A 161 4.69 11.03 -1.89
C PRO A 161 4.41 9.53 -2.02
N VAL A 162 3.90 9.05 -3.16
CA VAL A 162 3.59 7.62 -3.37
C VAL A 162 4.84 6.80 -3.76
N VAL A 163 5.91 7.46 -4.21
CA VAL A 163 7.19 6.84 -4.60
C VAL A 163 8.16 6.69 -3.41
N ILE A 164 7.93 7.44 -2.32
CA ILE A 164 8.74 7.45 -1.09
C ILE A 164 8.22 6.39 -0.09
#